data_AF-A0A7L4CQ81-F1
#
_entry.id   AF-A0A7L4CQ81-F1
#
_cell.length_a   1.000
_cell.length_b   1.000
_cell.length_c   1.000
_cell.angle_alpha   90.00
_cell.angle_beta   90.00
_cell.angle_gamma   90.00
#
_symmetry.space_group_name_H-M   'P 1'
#
loop_
_entity.id
_entity.type
_entity.pdbx_description
1 polymer ?
#
loop_
_entity_poly.entity_id
_entity_poly.type
_entity_poly.pdbx_seq_one_letter_code
_entity_poly.pdbx_strand_id
1 'polypeptide(L)'
;TTAAALELFTVNFTTTNLPYNSDLATPGSAKFNTTRRVMATLLNRLLKESSIGPAFLGCEATAFRYGSHLWDATGVDAVCTYRKEPSAPSLDRVGLYHELSNKTMGITQLGPYSLDKDSLYVNG
;
A
#
# COMPACT_ATOMS: atom_id res chain seq x y z
N THR A 1 1.65 14.49 30.39
CA THR A 1 1.60 13.32 29.48
C THR A 1 1.13 13.80 28.13
N THR A 2 2.02 13.87 27.15
CA THR A 2 1.65 14.20 25.76
C THR A 2 0.83 13.02 25.22
N ALA A 3 -0.29 13.28 24.55
CA ALA A 3 -1.14 12.21 24.02
C ALA A 3 -0.53 11.64 22.73
N ALA A 4 -0.78 10.35 22.47
CA ALA A 4 -0.43 9.70 21.21
C ALA A 4 -1.08 10.42 20.02
N ALA A 5 -0.34 10.57 18.93
CA ALA A 5 -0.81 11.18 17.69
C ALA A 5 -1.13 10.12 16.63
N LEU A 6 -1.98 10.49 15.67
CA LEU A 6 -2.17 9.70 14.45
C LEU A 6 -1.28 10.28 13.35
N GLU A 7 -0.41 9.45 12.79
CA GLU A 7 0.44 9.81 11.66
C GLU A 7 0.07 8.98 10.43
N LEU A 8 0.36 9.56 9.26
CA LEU A 8 0.08 8.97 7.96
C LEU A 8 1.38 8.68 7.25
N PHE A 9 1.39 7.60 6.48
CA PHE A 9 2.44 7.27 5.53
C PHE A 9 1.79 6.72 4.26
N THR A 10 2.50 6.79 3.13
CA THR A 10 2.01 6.26 1.85
C THR A 10 2.77 5.01 1.47
N VAL A 11 2.06 4.10 0.82
CA VAL A 11 2.62 2.95 0.12
C VAL A 11 2.15 3.01 -1.32
N ASN A 12 3.10 3.03 -2.25
CA ASN A 12 2.82 3.08 -3.68
C ASN A 12 3.47 1.87 -4.34
N PHE A 13 2.81 1.27 -5.32
CA PHE A 13 3.36 0.18 -6.13
C PHE A 13 2.59 0.05 -7.44
N THR A 14 3.11 -0.72 -8.39
CA THR A 14 2.45 -1.04 -9.65
C THR A 14 2.19 -2.53 -9.72
N THR A 15 0.93 -2.91 -9.97
CA THR A 15 0.56 -4.28 -10.32
C THR A 15 0.72 -4.48 -11.82
N THR A 16 1.18 -5.64 -12.27
CA THR A 16 1.44 -5.96 -13.69
C THR A 16 0.43 -6.94 -14.31
N ASN A 17 -0.55 -7.40 -13.52
CA ASN A 17 -1.63 -8.29 -13.95
C ASN A 17 -3.03 -7.73 -13.64
N LEU A 18 -3.16 -6.41 -13.53
CA LEU A 18 -4.41 -5.69 -13.33
C LEU A 18 -4.48 -4.58 -14.39
N PRO A 19 -5.18 -4.82 -15.52
CA PRO A 19 -5.27 -3.84 -16.59
C PRO A 19 -6.06 -2.62 -16.15
N TYR A 20 -5.45 -1.46 -16.34
CA TYR A 20 -6.08 -0.16 -16.13
C TYR A 20 -7.17 0.06 -17.18
N ASN A 21 -8.38 0.43 -16.75
CA ASN A 21 -9.51 0.69 -17.64
C ASN A 21 -10.38 1.83 -17.13
N SER A 22 -11.39 2.23 -17.90
CA SER A 22 -12.31 3.32 -17.54
C SER A 22 -13.00 3.12 -16.19
N ASP A 23 -13.31 1.87 -15.81
CA ASP A 23 -13.93 1.60 -14.51
C ASP A 23 -12.94 1.87 -13.37
N LEU A 24 -11.67 1.46 -13.50
CA LEU A 24 -10.64 1.80 -12.52
C LEU A 24 -10.29 3.29 -12.52
N ALA A 25 -10.45 3.96 -13.66
CA ALA A 25 -10.26 5.41 -13.78
C ALA A 25 -11.41 6.23 -13.15
N THR A 26 -12.56 5.60 -12.89
CA THR A 26 -13.76 6.27 -12.38
C THR A 26 -13.93 5.97 -10.89
N PRO A 27 -13.64 6.93 -9.98
CA PRO A 27 -13.89 6.76 -8.57
C PRO A 27 -15.35 6.37 -8.31
N GLY A 28 -15.56 5.37 -7.45
CA GLY A 28 -16.89 4.90 -7.09
C GLY A 28 -17.52 3.88 -8.05
N SER A 29 -16.88 3.55 -9.18
CA SER A 29 -17.33 2.43 -10.02
C SER A 29 -17.29 1.10 -9.25
N ALA A 30 -18.04 0.11 -9.72
CA ALA A 30 -18.05 -1.22 -9.10
C ALA A 30 -16.64 -1.85 -9.07
N LYS A 31 -15.87 -1.71 -10.16
CA LYS A 31 -14.50 -2.22 -10.26
C LYS A 31 -13.55 -1.44 -9.35
N PHE A 32 -13.62 -0.10 -9.35
CA PHE A 32 -12.83 0.74 -8.45
C PHE A 32 -13.06 0.35 -6.99
N ASN A 33 -14.32 0.28 -6.55
CA ASN A 33 -14.66 -0.04 -5.16
C ASN A 33 -14.23 -1.44 -4.75
N THR A 34 -14.38 -2.42 -5.66
CA THR A 34 -13.95 -3.81 -5.41
C THR A 34 -12.44 -3.88 -5.29
N THR A 35 -11.70 -3.34 -6.27
CA THR A 35 -10.23 -3.33 -6.25
C THR A 35 -9.70 -2.57 -5.04
N ARG A 36 -10.28 -1.42 -4.69
CA ARG A 36 -9.92 -0.65 -3.48
C ARG A 36 -10.03 -1.49 -2.21
N ARG A 37 -11.12 -2.23 -2.04
CA ARG A 37 -11.33 -3.12 -0.88
C ARG A 37 -10.32 -4.27 -0.86
N VAL A 38 -10.06 -4.89 -2.01
CA VAL A 38 -9.08 -5.99 -2.12
C VAL A 38 -7.67 -5.48 -1.78
N MET A 39 -7.23 -4.37 -2.38
CA MET A 39 -5.91 -3.79 -2.12
C MET A 39 -5.75 -3.36 -0.66
N ALA A 40 -6.76 -2.70 -0.08
CA ALA A 40 -6.75 -2.36 1.34
C ALA A 40 -6.62 -3.61 2.23
N THR A 41 -7.33 -4.70 1.90
CA THR A 41 -7.26 -5.96 2.66
C THR A 41 -5.86 -6.58 2.60
N LEU A 42 -5.26 -6.61 1.42
CA LEU A 42 -3.91 -7.16 1.22
C LEU A 42 -2.86 -6.33 1.97
N LEU A 43 -2.89 -5.01 1.83
CA LEU A 43 -1.99 -4.10 2.53
C LEU A 43 -2.16 -4.16 4.05
N ASN A 44 -3.41 -4.21 4.53
CA ASN A 44 -3.71 -4.33 5.95
C ASN A 44 -3.12 -5.60 6.55
N ARG A 45 -3.21 -6.73 5.84
CA ARG A 45 -2.59 -7.98 6.30
C ARG A 45 -1.07 -7.86 6.31
N LEU A 46 -0.49 -7.36 5.23
CA LEU A 46 0.96 -7.20 5.06
C LEU A 46 1.58 -6.35 6.17
N LEU A 47 0.97 -5.20 6.47
CA LEU A 47 1.46 -4.23 7.47
C LEU A 47 1.17 -4.65 8.91
N LYS A 48 0.08 -5.38 9.17
CA LYS A 48 -0.15 -5.98 10.49
C LYS A 48 0.92 -7.00 10.87
N GLU A 49 1.51 -7.66 9.89
CA GLU A 49 2.58 -8.63 10.10
C GLU A 49 3.99 -8.01 10.05
N SER A 50 4.11 -6.68 9.91
CA SER A 50 5.39 -5.96 9.89
C SER A 50 5.70 -5.31 11.25
N SER A 51 6.87 -4.69 11.38
CA SER A 51 7.30 -4.03 12.62
C SER A 51 6.33 -2.96 13.14
N ILE A 52 5.58 -2.32 12.24
CA ILE A 52 4.56 -1.30 12.59
C ILE A 52 3.24 -1.91 13.07
N GLY A 53 3.03 -3.21 12.88
CA GLY A 53 1.78 -3.91 13.17
C GLY A 53 1.11 -3.57 14.50
N PRO A 54 1.83 -3.49 15.64
CA PRO A 54 1.25 -3.12 16.94
C PRO A 54 0.65 -1.70 16.98
N ALA A 55 1.20 -0.77 16.20
CA ALA A 55 0.78 0.62 16.12
C ALA A 55 -0.14 0.90 14.91
N PHE A 56 -0.19 -0.02 13.95
CA PHE A 56 -0.89 0.14 12.68
C PHE A 56 -2.40 0.09 12.83
N LEU A 57 -3.10 1.03 12.19
CA LEU A 57 -4.56 1.16 12.27
C LEU A 57 -5.26 0.73 10.99
N GLY A 58 -4.64 0.96 9.83
CA GLY A 58 -5.19 0.56 8.54
C GLY A 58 -4.65 1.37 7.37
N CYS A 59 -4.82 0.81 6.18
CA CYS A 59 -4.57 1.45 4.91
C CYS A 59 -5.85 1.55 4.11
N GLU A 60 -5.86 2.54 3.25
CA GLU A 60 -6.86 2.75 2.23
C GLU A 60 -6.15 2.93 0.89
N ALA A 61 -6.53 2.14 -0.12
CA ALA A 61 -6.14 2.43 -1.49
C ALA A 61 -6.94 3.65 -1.98
N THR A 62 -6.26 4.75 -2.27
CA THR A 62 -6.88 6.04 -2.56
C THR A 62 -7.00 6.31 -4.06
N ALA A 63 -6.09 5.77 -4.88
CA ALA A 63 -6.12 5.96 -6.32
C ALA A 63 -5.57 4.75 -7.09
N PHE A 64 -6.08 4.59 -8.31
CA PHE A 64 -5.52 3.73 -9.34
C PHE A 64 -5.05 4.59 -10.49
N ARG A 65 -3.81 4.39 -10.93
CA ARG A 65 -3.16 5.14 -11.99
C ARG A 65 -2.80 4.20 -13.13
N TYR A 66 -2.65 4.76 -14.33
CA TYR A 66 -2.06 4.03 -15.44
C TYR A 66 -0.63 3.60 -15.05
N GLY A 67 -0.40 2.29 -14.94
CA GLY A 67 0.87 1.74 -14.48
C GLY A 67 1.77 1.45 -15.67
N SER A 68 2.79 2.27 -15.93
CA SER A 68 3.80 2.01 -16.99
C SER A 68 3.24 1.86 -18.43
N HIS A 69 4.10 1.52 -19.39
CA HIS A 69 3.73 1.28 -20.79
C HIS A 69 3.07 -0.09 -21.05
N LEU A 70 3.03 -0.97 -20.04
CA LEU A 70 2.41 -2.29 -20.13
C LEU A 70 0.88 -2.15 -20.05
N TRP A 71 0.17 -2.75 -21.00
CA TRP A 71 -1.30 -2.71 -21.09
C TRP A 71 -2.00 -3.26 -19.83
N ASP A 72 -1.37 -4.23 -19.16
CA ASP A 72 -1.95 -4.93 -18.01
C ASP A 72 -1.54 -4.37 -16.65
N ALA A 73 -1.03 -3.14 -16.62
CA ALA A 73 -0.47 -2.57 -15.41
C ALA A 73 -1.27 -1.38 -14.84
N THR A 74 -1.37 -1.36 -13.51
CA THR A 74 -2.08 -0.36 -12.72
C THR A 74 -1.21 0.06 -11.55
N GLY A 75 -0.91 1.36 -11.44
CA GLY A 75 -0.34 1.95 -10.25
C GLY A 75 -1.38 2.03 -9.14
N VAL A 76 -0.99 1.69 -7.92
CA VAL A 76 -1.82 1.74 -6.72
C VAL A 76 -1.19 2.73 -5.75
N ASP A 77 -1.98 3.71 -5.32
CA ASP A 77 -1.60 4.60 -4.23
C ASP A 77 -2.42 4.25 -2.99
N ALA A 78 -1.75 4.04 -1.87
CA ALA A 78 -2.40 3.78 -0.60
C ALA A 78 -1.88 4.73 0.49
N VAL A 79 -2.81 5.18 1.32
CA VAL A 79 -2.52 5.97 2.52
C VAL A 79 -2.79 5.09 3.74
N CYS A 80 -1.83 5.03 4.63
CA CYS A 80 -1.81 4.16 5.78
C CYS A 80 -1.69 4.99 7.06
N THR A 81 -2.43 4.60 8.09
CA THR A 81 -2.49 5.30 9.37
C THR A 81 -1.89 4.42 10.46
N TYR A 82 -1.10 5.03 11.35
CA TYR A 82 -0.59 4.38 12.55
C TYR A 82 -0.63 5.34 13.74
N ARG A 83 -0.69 4.77 14.95
CA ARG A 83 -0.57 5.53 16.19
C ARG A 83 0.90 5.70 16.54
N LYS A 84 1.33 6.95 16.75
CA LYS A 84 2.67 7.26 17.22
C LYS A 84 2.63 7.80 18.63
N GLU A 85 3.27 7.08 19.54
CA GLU A 85 3.48 7.56 20.90
C GLU A 85 4.51 8.70 20.90
N PRO A 86 4.40 9.70 21.79
CA PRO A 86 5.28 10.87 21.79
C PRO A 86 6.78 10.53 21.95
N SER A 87 7.08 9.41 22.60
CA SER A 87 8.45 8.92 22.81
C SER A 87 8.90 7.92 21.74
N ALA A 88 8.01 7.51 20.82
CA ALA A 88 8.36 6.59 19.75
C ALA A 88 9.20 7.31 18.68
N PRO A 89 10.19 6.62 18.07
CA PRO A 89 10.92 7.17 16.94
C PRO A 89 9.98 7.44 15.75
N SER A 90 10.45 8.23 14.78
CA SER A 90 9.78 8.36 13.49
C SER A 90 9.70 6.99 12.78
N LEU A 91 8.75 6.87 11.86
CA LEU A 91 8.63 5.69 11.01
C LEU A 91 9.96 5.35 10.32
N ASP A 92 10.46 4.14 10.54
CA ASP A 92 11.60 3.62 9.77
C ASP A 92 11.13 3.20 8.37
N ARG A 93 11.10 4.18 7.46
CA ARG A 93 10.66 4.00 6.07
C ARG A 93 11.49 2.96 5.33
N VAL A 94 12.79 2.90 5.60
CA VAL A 94 13.73 1.99 4.93
C VAL A 94 13.56 0.58 5.47
N GLY A 95 13.50 0.41 6.80
CA GLY A 95 13.20 -0.87 7.42
C GLY A 95 11.85 -1.41 6.96
N LEU A 96 10.81 -0.57 6.97
CA LEU A 96 9.49 -0.96 6.49
C LEU A 96 9.51 -1.36 5.01
N TYR A 97 10.20 -0.61 4.15
CA TYR A 97 10.38 -0.99 2.74
C TYR A 97 10.99 -2.39 2.60
N HIS A 98 12.05 -2.71 3.34
CA HIS A 98 12.67 -4.04 3.29
C HIS A 98 11.75 -5.14 3.80
N GLU A 99 10.99 -4.90 4.87
CA GLU A 99 9.99 -5.85 5.38
C GLU A 99 8.90 -6.14 4.33
N LEU A 100 8.36 -5.08 3.71
CA LEU A 100 7.35 -5.21 2.66
C LEU A 100 7.92 -5.92 1.43
N SER A 101 9.14 -5.58 1.02
CA SER A 101 9.85 -6.24 -0.08
C SER A 101 9.98 -7.75 0.17
N ASN A 102 10.49 -8.14 1.34
CA ASN A 102 10.64 -9.55 1.70
C ASN A 102 9.31 -10.29 1.74
N LYS A 103 8.27 -9.68 2.35
CA LYS A 103 6.93 -10.28 2.44
C LYS A 103 6.18 -10.35 1.11
N THR A 104 6.61 -9.60 0.11
CA THR A 104 6.07 -9.62 -1.26
C THR A 104 6.98 -10.38 -2.24
N MET A 105 7.81 -11.30 -1.72
CA MET A 105 8.75 -12.11 -2.50
C MET A 105 9.68 -11.25 -3.36
N GLY A 106 10.29 -10.23 -2.74
CA GLY A 106 11.13 -9.26 -3.43
C GLY A 106 10.34 -8.33 -4.35
N ILE A 107 9.14 -7.91 -3.93
CA ILE A 107 8.27 -6.99 -4.69
C ILE A 107 7.78 -7.60 -6.00
N THR A 108 7.63 -8.93 -6.06
CA THR A 108 7.14 -9.61 -7.27
C THR A 108 5.69 -10.07 -7.13
N GLN A 109 5.18 -10.23 -5.90
CA GLN A 109 3.83 -10.73 -5.68
C GLN A 109 3.19 -10.21 -4.38
N LEU A 110 1.93 -9.81 -4.48
CA LEU A 110 1.05 -9.47 -3.36
C LEU A 110 -0.29 -10.19 -3.53
N GLY A 111 -0.43 -11.33 -2.85
CA GLY A 111 -1.61 -12.18 -2.99
C GLY A 111 -1.80 -12.65 -4.45
N PRO A 112 -2.93 -12.33 -5.10
CA PRO A 112 -3.18 -12.67 -6.50
C PRO A 112 -2.52 -11.71 -7.50
N TYR A 113 -1.89 -10.63 -7.05
CA TYR A 113 -1.32 -9.61 -7.92
C TYR A 113 0.18 -9.80 -8.12
N SER A 114 0.61 -9.76 -9.38
CA SER A 114 2.01 -9.61 -9.75
C SER A 114 2.39 -8.15 -9.65
N LEU A 115 3.60 -7.87 -9.18
CA LEU A 115 4.10 -6.52 -8.92
C LEU A 115 5.29 -6.19 -9.81
N ASP A 116 5.44 -4.92 -10.15
CA ASP A 116 6.67 -4.37 -10.72
C ASP A 116 7.70 -4.19 -9.59
N LYS A 117 8.81 -4.93 -9.70
CA LYS A 117 9.85 -5.02 -8.67
C LYS A 117 10.47 -3.68 -8.29
N ASP A 118 10.46 -2.71 -9.20
CA ASP A 118 11.09 -1.40 -9.01
C ASP A 118 10.08 -0.31 -8.62
N SER A 119 8.82 -0.67 -8.39
CA SER A 119 7.72 0.29 -8.20
C SER A 119 7.32 0.55 -6.74
N LEU A 120 7.75 -0.30 -5.79
CA LEU A 120 7.38 -0.14 -4.39
C LEU A 120 8.05 1.10 -3.79
N TYR A 121 7.25 1.95 -3.15
CA TYR A 121 7.73 3.14 -2.46
C TYR A 121 6.97 3.34 -1.16
N VAL A 122 7.70 3.69 -0.08
CA VAL A 122 7.16 4.00 1.25
C VAL A 122 7.58 5.41 1.61
N ASN A 123 6.61 6.29 1.89
CA ASN A 123 6.86 7.68 2.26
C ASN A 123 6.13 8.09 3.54
N GLY A 124 6.65 9.05 4.29
CA GLY A 124 6.10 9.55 5.56
C GLY A 124 6.85 10.77 6.03
#